data_AF-A0A9X3PP14-F1
#
_entry.id   AF-A0A9X3PP14-F1
#
_cell.length_a   1.000
_cell.length_b   1.000
_cell.length_c   1.000
_cell.angle_alpha   90.00
_cell.angle_beta   90.00
_cell.angle_gamma   90.00
#
_symmetry.space_group_name_H-M   'P 1'
#
loop_
_entity.id
_entity.type
_entity.pdbx_description
1 polymer ?
#
loop_
_entity_poly.entity_id
_entity_poly.type
_entity_poly.pdbx_seq_one_letter_code
_entity_poly.pdbx_strand_id
1 'polypeptide(L)'
;MGLPYEDRQTCQETRELVKELELDSVGVNIVAFYPGTDLFPMVDAGMGGIQWMPGSRMNWDVYDRTRAHVRVNDLDADDVEHEADEIRRVALQATAKHKFSRQLRKSAAYFLYYIHADRKKLAHHIRQGLRDLFSAG
;
A
#
# COMPACT_ATOMS: atom_id res chain seq x y z
N MET A 1 -1.38 4.05 -10.45
CA MET A 1 -2.30 5.17 -10.65
C MET A 1 -1.69 6.17 -11.63
N GLY A 2 -2.51 6.87 -12.38
CA GLY A 2 -2.18 7.87 -13.39
C GLY A 2 -1.88 7.30 -14.78
N LEU A 3 -2.17 6.03 -15.06
CA LEU A 3 -1.90 5.43 -16.37
C LEU A 3 -2.89 5.91 -17.43
N PRO A 4 -2.53 5.92 -18.73
CA PRO A 4 -3.48 6.17 -19.80
C PRO A 4 -4.70 5.25 -19.68
N TYR A 5 -5.88 5.78 -20.01
CA TYR A 5 -7.19 5.12 -19.89
C TYR A 5 -7.69 4.88 -18.45
N GLU A 6 -6.94 5.30 -17.41
CA GLU A 6 -7.42 5.23 -16.03
C GLU A 6 -8.47 6.32 -15.77
N ASP A 7 -9.49 5.97 -15.00
CA ASP A 7 -10.63 6.81 -14.63
C ASP A 7 -11.09 6.46 -13.22
N ARG A 8 -12.05 7.21 -12.66
CA ARG A 8 -12.50 6.97 -11.28
C ARG A 8 -13.09 5.58 -11.06
N GLN A 9 -13.71 4.99 -12.09
CA GLN A 9 -14.28 3.65 -12.02
C GLN A 9 -13.18 2.59 -11.89
N THR A 10 -12.17 2.63 -12.75
CA THR A 10 -11.03 1.70 -12.72
C THR A 10 -10.19 1.84 -11.44
N CYS A 11 -10.08 3.05 -10.88
CA CYS A 11 -9.52 3.27 -9.54
C CYS A 11 -10.33 2.55 -8.44
N GLN A 12 -11.65 2.66 -8.48
CA GLN A 12 -12.54 1.98 -7.54
C GLN A 12 -12.43 0.46 -7.67
N GLU A 13 -12.43 -0.07 -8.90
CA GLU A 13 -12.25 -1.51 -9.17
C GLU A 13 -10.92 -2.02 -8.60
N THR A 14 -9.83 -1.26 -8.78
CA THR A 14 -8.52 -1.59 -8.19
C THR A 14 -8.57 -1.60 -6.66
N ARG A 15 -9.27 -0.63 -6.05
CA ARG A 15 -9.43 -0.55 -4.59
C ARG A 15 -10.21 -1.75 -4.05
N GLU A 16 -11.30 -2.14 -4.70
CA GLU A 16 -12.07 -3.33 -4.30
C GLU A 16 -11.25 -4.62 -4.48
N LEU A 17 -10.53 -4.76 -5.59
CA LEU A 17 -9.63 -5.90 -5.81
C LEU A 17 -8.58 -6.02 -4.69
N VAL A 18 -7.98 -4.90 -4.27
CA VAL A 18 -7.00 -4.90 -3.17
C VAL A 18 -7.63 -5.36 -1.85
N LYS A 19 -8.90 -5.02 -1.57
CA LYS A 19 -9.62 -5.52 -0.40
C LYS A 19 -9.85 -7.02 -0.48
N GLU A 20 -10.29 -7.50 -1.64
CA GLU A 20 -10.61 -8.92 -1.86
C GLU A 20 -9.38 -9.82 -1.78
N LEU A 21 -8.24 -9.36 -2.30
CA LEU A 21 -7.00 -10.13 -2.31
C LEU A 21 -6.35 -10.29 -0.94
N GLU A 22 -6.75 -9.51 0.07
CA GLU A 22 -6.24 -9.65 1.44
C GLU A 22 -4.69 -9.66 1.52
N LEU A 23 -4.05 -8.81 0.70
CA LEU A 23 -2.60 -8.86 0.47
C LEU A 23 -1.79 -8.52 1.74
N ASP A 24 -0.67 -9.22 1.90
CA ASP A 24 0.29 -9.01 3.00
C ASP A 24 1.08 -7.70 2.91
N SER A 25 1.20 -7.18 1.69
CA SER A 25 1.84 -5.90 1.40
C SER A 25 1.39 -5.43 0.02
N VAL A 26 1.20 -4.12 -0.14
CA VAL A 26 0.90 -3.50 -1.44
C VAL A 26 1.78 -2.28 -1.63
N GLY A 27 2.42 -2.20 -2.79
CA GLY A 27 3.09 -0.99 -3.27
C GLY A 27 2.21 -0.29 -4.29
N VAL A 28 1.73 0.91 -3.98
CA VAL A 28 0.97 1.74 -4.92
C VAL A 28 1.87 2.88 -5.37
N ASN A 29 2.17 2.93 -6.67
CA ASN A 29 2.96 4.00 -7.27
C ASN A 29 2.07 4.87 -8.16
N ILE A 30 2.37 6.16 -8.17
CA ILE A 30 1.92 7.07 -9.22
C ILE A 30 2.92 6.95 -10.37
N VAL A 31 2.42 6.82 -11.60
CA VAL A 31 3.27 6.63 -12.76
C VAL A 31 4.13 7.87 -13.01
N ALA A 32 5.40 7.63 -13.33
CA ALA A 32 6.33 8.65 -13.78
C ALA A 32 6.62 8.43 -15.27
N PHE A 33 6.64 9.53 -16.04
CA PHE A 33 6.67 9.49 -17.50
C PHE A 33 8.06 9.84 -18.03
N TYR A 34 8.95 8.86 -18.15
CA TYR A 34 10.34 9.18 -18.53
C TYR A 34 10.49 9.37 -20.05
N PRO A 35 11.20 10.42 -20.51
CA PRO A 35 11.65 10.54 -21.89
C PRO A 35 12.34 9.27 -22.37
N GLY A 36 11.99 8.83 -23.59
CA GLY A 36 12.49 7.58 -24.17
C GLY A 36 11.65 6.34 -23.81
N THR A 37 10.62 6.47 -22.97
CA THR A 37 9.57 5.43 -22.82
C THR A 37 8.40 5.72 -23.76
N ASP A 38 7.66 4.68 -24.15
CA ASP A 38 6.47 4.81 -25.00
C ASP A 38 5.36 5.65 -24.36
N LEU A 39 5.31 5.69 -23.02
CA LEU A 39 4.34 6.50 -22.29
C LEU A 39 4.57 8.01 -22.47
N PHE A 40 5.81 8.44 -22.67
CA PHE A 40 6.13 9.86 -22.83
C PHE A 40 5.46 10.50 -24.06
N PRO A 41 5.64 9.98 -25.29
CA PRO A 41 4.94 10.51 -26.46
C PRO A 41 3.43 10.29 -26.40
N MET A 42 2.93 9.28 -25.67
CA MET A 42 1.50 9.10 -25.46
C MET A 42 0.89 10.28 -24.68
N VAL A 43 1.59 10.77 -23.65
CA VAL A 43 1.13 11.97 -22.90
C VAL A 43 1.23 13.23 -23.74
N ASP A 44 2.30 13.39 -24.53
CA ASP A 44 2.42 14.50 -25.49
C ASP A 44 1.29 14.48 -26.53
N ALA A 45 0.82 13.29 -26.94
CA ALA A 45 -0.25 13.11 -27.91
C ALA A 45 -1.66 13.12 -27.30
N GLY A 46 -1.81 13.18 -25.98
CA GLY A 46 -3.12 13.11 -25.32
C GLY A 46 -3.79 11.72 -25.38
N MET A 47 -3.02 10.66 -25.60
CA MET A 47 -3.56 9.31 -25.84
C MET A 47 -4.14 8.70 -24.56
N GLY A 48 -5.35 8.14 -24.65
CA GLY A 48 -6.03 7.56 -23.49
C GLY A 48 -6.45 8.58 -22.43
N GLY A 49 -6.70 9.82 -22.85
CA GLY A 49 -7.21 10.89 -22.00
C GLY A 49 -6.18 11.49 -21.04
N ILE A 50 -4.91 11.12 -21.17
CA ILE A 50 -3.82 11.59 -20.30
C ILE A 50 -3.21 12.89 -20.83
N GLN A 51 -2.95 13.84 -19.95
CA GLN A 51 -2.38 15.14 -20.33
C GLN A 51 -1.46 15.68 -19.24
N TRP A 52 -0.36 16.32 -19.64
CA TRP A 52 0.53 17.00 -18.71
C TRP A 52 -0.19 18.10 -17.93
N MET A 53 0.12 18.18 -16.64
CA MET A 53 -0.19 19.38 -15.86
C MET A 53 0.69 20.54 -16.33
N PRO A 54 0.20 21.79 -16.28
CA PRO A 54 1.00 22.97 -16.63
C PRO A 54 2.34 22.98 -15.88
N GLY A 55 3.44 23.16 -16.61
CA GLY A 55 4.80 23.22 -16.04
C GLY A 55 5.42 21.89 -15.61
N SER A 56 4.74 20.75 -15.83
CA SER A 56 5.24 19.41 -15.43
C SER A 56 6.05 18.69 -16.52
N ARG A 57 5.80 18.99 -17.80
CA ARG A 57 6.53 18.38 -18.92
C ARG A 57 8.03 18.70 -18.84
N MET A 58 8.89 17.67 -18.86
CA MET A 58 10.36 17.79 -18.77
C MET A 58 10.90 18.51 -17.52
N ASN A 59 10.10 18.61 -16.45
CA ASN A 59 10.53 19.22 -15.20
C ASN A 59 11.05 18.15 -14.23
N TRP A 60 12.35 17.90 -14.24
CA TRP A 60 12.96 16.82 -13.46
C TRP A 60 12.88 17.02 -11.94
N ASP A 61 12.71 18.26 -11.47
CA ASP A 61 12.58 18.57 -10.04
C ASP A 61 11.24 18.13 -9.46
N VAL A 62 10.25 17.88 -10.32
CA VAL A 62 8.94 17.38 -9.87
C VAL A 62 8.82 15.87 -10.00
N TYR A 63 9.64 15.20 -10.83
CA TYR A 63 9.54 13.77 -11.13
C TYR A 63 9.81 12.87 -9.92
N ASP A 64 8.79 12.64 -9.11
CA ASP A 64 8.77 11.65 -8.06
C ASP A 64 7.57 10.69 -8.25
N ARG A 65 7.61 9.52 -7.62
CA ARG A 65 6.52 8.52 -7.72
C ARG A 65 5.42 8.75 -6.68
N THR A 66 5.46 9.91 -6.02
CA THR A 66 4.58 10.29 -4.92
C THR A 66 3.57 11.35 -5.31
N ARG A 67 3.86 12.14 -6.35
CA ARG A 67 3.02 13.20 -6.89
C ARG A 67 2.59 12.92 -8.32
N ALA A 68 1.42 13.38 -8.70
CA ALA A 68 0.91 13.29 -10.05
C ALA A 68 1.35 14.50 -10.89
N HIS A 69 1.82 14.22 -12.10
CA HIS A 69 2.27 15.23 -13.07
C HIS A 69 1.36 15.37 -14.28
N VAL A 70 0.28 14.61 -14.25
CA VAL A 70 -0.69 14.46 -15.34
C VAL A 70 -2.08 14.46 -14.74
N ARG A 71 -3.04 14.89 -15.55
CA ARG A 71 -4.44 14.51 -15.40
C ARG A 71 -4.75 13.35 -16.35
N VAL A 72 -5.73 12.53 -16.02
CA VAL A 72 -6.18 11.45 -16.88
C VAL A 72 -7.70 11.32 -16.84
N ASN A 73 -8.34 11.36 -18.00
CA ASN A 73 -9.80 11.27 -18.14
C ASN A 73 -10.56 12.21 -17.17
N ASP A 74 -11.26 11.65 -16.18
CA ASP A 74 -12.06 12.34 -15.17
C ASP A 74 -11.34 12.55 -13.82
N LEU A 75 -10.02 12.32 -13.80
CA LEU A 75 -9.14 12.48 -12.66
C LEU A 75 -8.15 13.63 -12.94
N ASP A 76 -8.17 14.65 -12.10
CA ASP A 76 -7.06 15.60 -12.04
C ASP A 76 -5.85 15.01 -11.27
N ALA A 77 -4.78 15.78 -11.14
CA ALA A 77 -3.58 15.31 -10.44
C ALA A 77 -3.87 14.99 -8.97
N ASP A 78 -4.67 15.81 -8.31
CA ASP A 78 -5.02 15.66 -6.89
C ASP A 78 -5.92 14.42 -6.69
N ASP A 79 -6.82 14.14 -7.62
CA ASP A 79 -7.63 12.93 -7.68
C ASP A 79 -6.75 11.67 -7.81
N VAL A 80 -5.75 11.68 -8.71
CA VAL A 80 -4.82 10.54 -8.88
C VAL A 80 -4.04 10.27 -7.60
N GLU A 81 -3.57 11.32 -6.93
CA GLU A 81 -2.89 11.23 -5.64
C GLU A 81 -3.82 10.69 -4.55
N HIS A 82 -5.04 11.23 -4.47
CA HIS A 82 -6.06 10.81 -3.52
C HIS A 82 -6.40 9.32 -3.69
N GLU A 83 -6.66 8.88 -4.92
CA GLU A 83 -6.97 7.48 -5.22
C GLU A 83 -5.80 6.54 -4.87
N ALA A 84 -4.56 6.95 -5.16
CA ALA A 84 -3.38 6.19 -4.75
C ALA A 84 -3.30 6.03 -3.22
N ASP A 85 -3.57 7.09 -2.47
CA ASP A 85 -3.55 7.09 -1.01
C ASP A 85 -4.68 6.27 -0.38
N GLU A 86 -5.89 6.31 -0.95
CA GLU A 86 -6.99 5.47 -0.50
C GLU A 86 -6.67 3.99 -0.70
N ILE A 87 -6.09 3.59 -1.85
CA ILE A 87 -5.67 2.21 -2.08
C ILE A 87 -4.57 1.80 -1.10
N ARG A 88 -3.56 2.67 -0.84
CA ARG A 88 -2.53 2.42 0.18
C ARG A 88 -3.14 2.21 1.56
N ARG A 89 -4.08 3.06 1.96
CA ARG A 89 -4.75 2.98 3.28
C ARG A 89 -5.50 1.67 3.43
N VAL A 90 -6.28 1.29 2.42
CA VAL A 90 -7.02 0.03 2.39
C VAL A 90 -6.08 -1.17 2.51
N ALA A 91 -4.98 -1.17 1.76
CA ALA A 91 -3.98 -2.23 1.83
C ALA A 91 -3.33 -2.35 3.22
N LEU A 92 -3.01 -1.22 3.86
CA LEU A 92 -2.43 -1.19 5.21
C LEU A 92 -3.40 -1.75 6.26
N GLN A 93 -4.68 -1.43 6.16
CA GLN A 93 -5.72 -1.95 7.06
C GLN A 93 -5.87 -3.47 6.91
N ALA A 94 -5.89 -3.99 5.68
CA ALA A 94 -5.90 -5.42 5.42
C ALA A 94 -4.66 -6.08 6.04
N THR A 95 -3.47 -5.55 5.76
CA THR A 95 -2.20 -6.06 6.28
C THR A 95 -2.18 -6.13 7.81
N ALA A 96 -2.67 -5.10 8.51
CA ALA A 96 -2.70 -5.06 9.97
C ALA A 96 -3.56 -6.19 10.57
N LYS A 97 -4.72 -6.47 9.97
CA LYS A 97 -5.62 -7.57 10.36
C LYS A 97 -4.96 -8.94 10.15
N HIS A 98 -4.25 -9.12 9.03
CA HIS A 98 -3.51 -10.36 8.75
C HIS A 98 -2.29 -10.52 9.67
N LYS A 99 -1.60 -9.44 10.02
CA LYS A 99 -0.44 -9.47 10.91
C LYS A 99 -0.86 -9.87 12.33
N PHE A 100 -1.96 -9.30 12.85
CA PHE A 100 -2.48 -9.65 14.18
C PHE A 100 -2.94 -11.10 14.26
N SER A 101 -3.75 -11.55 13.29
CA SER A 101 -4.22 -12.95 13.27
C SER A 101 -3.08 -13.96 13.09
N ARG A 102 -2.07 -13.65 12.27
CA ARG A 102 -0.85 -14.47 12.16
C ARG A 102 -0.02 -14.45 13.43
N GLN A 103 0.13 -13.31 14.10
CA GLN A 103 0.82 -13.23 15.39
C GLN A 103 0.09 -14.05 16.46
N LEU A 104 -1.24 -13.96 16.56
CA LEU A 104 -2.02 -14.79 17.47
C LEU A 104 -1.83 -16.28 17.19
N ARG A 105 -1.91 -16.69 15.92
CA ARG A 105 -1.67 -18.10 15.52
C ARG A 105 -0.26 -18.55 15.88
N LYS A 106 0.76 -17.71 15.63
CA LYS A 106 2.15 -18.00 16.02
C LYS A 106 2.28 -18.12 17.54
N SER A 107 1.75 -17.16 18.30
CA SER A 107 1.79 -17.18 19.76
C SER A 107 1.08 -18.41 20.35
N ALA A 108 -0.10 -18.77 19.82
CA ALA A 108 -0.83 -19.96 20.22
C ALA A 108 -0.05 -21.24 19.87
N ALA A 109 0.54 -21.33 18.68
CA ALA A 109 1.38 -22.46 18.29
C ALA A 109 2.60 -22.60 19.19
N TYR A 110 3.29 -21.50 19.51
CA TYR A 110 4.40 -21.50 20.47
C TYR A 110 3.96 -21.92 21.87
N PHE A 111 2.83 -21.40 22.34
CA PHE A 111 2.26 -21.76 23.64
C PHE A 111 1.95 -23.26 23.72
N LEU A 112 1.26 -23.81 22.71
CA LEU A 112 0.97 -25.24 22.61
C LEU A 112 2.25 -26.08 22.54
N TYR A 113 3.23 -25.66 21.74
CA TYR A 113 4.53 -26.30 21.68
C TYR A 113 5.17 -26.38 23.08
N TYR A 114 5.22 -25.28 23.83
CA TYR A 114 5.81 -25.28 25.16
C TYR A 114 5.03 -26.09 26.20
N ILE A 115 3.70 -26.17 26.10
CA ILE A 115 2.89 -27.07 26.96
C ILE A 115 3.32 -28.53 26.81
N HIS A 116 3.64 -28.95 25.58
CA HIS A 116 3.93 -30.34 25.25
C HIS A 116 5.43 -30.67 25.35
N ALA A 117 6.30 -29.75 24.91
CA ALA A 117 7.74 -29.99 24.81
C ALA A 117 8.53 -29.56 26.04
N ASP A 118 8.17 -28.46 26.72
CA ASP A 118 8.94 -27.94 27.86
C ASP A 118 8.12 -26.97 28.75
N ARG A 119 7.39 -27.56 29.70
CA ARG A 119 6.54 -26.82 30.66
C ARG A 119 7.34 -25.88 31.58
N LYS A 120 8.64 -26.16 31.80
CA LYS A 120 9.50 -25.30 32.64
C LYS A 120 9.83 -24.00 31.92
N LYS A 121 10.15 -24.05 30.62
CA LYS A 121 10.32 -22.84 29.79
C LYS A 121 9.04 -22.01 29.70
N LEU A 122 7.87 -22.66 29.61
CA LEU A 122 6.59 -21.94 29.62
C LEU A 122 6.39 -21.14 30.91
N ALA A 123 6.59 -21.79 32.07
CA ALA A 123 6.44 -21.14 33.37
C ALA A 123 7.43 -19.98 33.57
N HIS A 124 8.64 -20.09 33.00
CA HIS A 124 9.62 -19.02 32.99
C HIS A 124 9.12 -17.81 32.19
N HIS A 125 8.65 -18.01 30.95
CA HIS A 125 8.14 -16.91 30.11
C HIS A 125 6.90 -16.24 30.69
N ILE A 126 5.97 -17.00 31.30
CA ILE A 126 4.79 -16.44 31.97
C ILE A 126 5.21 -15.57 33.17
N ARG A 127 6.14 -16.05 34.01
CA ARG A 127 6.66 -15.27 35.14
C ARG A 127 7.34 -13.99 34.69
N GLN A 128 8.13 -14.05 33.62
CA GLN A 128 8.84 -12.90 33.09
C GLN A 128 7.87 -11.84 32.55
N GLY A 129 6.89 -12.26 31.74
CA GLY A 129 5.87 -11.35 31.21
C GLY A 129 5.01 -10.69 32.28
N LEU A 130 4.65 -11.41 33.36
CA LEU A 130 3.96 -10.82 34.50
C LEU A 130 4.83 -9.79 35.23
N ARG A 131 6.12 -10.08 35.42
CA ARG A 131 7.05 -9.19 36.11
C ARG A 131 7.21 -7.87 35.35
N ASP A 132 7.31 -7.93 34.03
CA ASP A 132 7.43 -6.75 33.16
C ASP A 132 6.14 -5.91 33.16
N LEU A 133 4.97 -6.55 33.23
CA LEU A 133 3.68 -5.86 33.34
C LEU A 133 3.53 -5.06 34.65
N PHE A 134 4.04 -5.60 35.76
CA PHE A 134 3.98 -4.98 37.09
C PHE A 134 5.13 -4.00 37.37
N SER A 135 6.12 -3.91 36.48
CA SER A 135 7.22 -2.93 36.58
C SER A 135 7.11 -1.78 35.57
N ALA A 136 6.11 -1.82 34.70
CA ALA A 136 5.77 -0.76 33.75
C ALA A 136 4.59 0.13 34.19
N GLY A 137 4.03 -0.08 35.39
CA GLY A 137 3.02 0.77 36.03
C GLY A 137 3.57 1.43 37.28
#